data_AF-A0K0B9-F1
#
_entry.id   AF-A0K0B9-F1
#
_cell.length_a   1.000
_cell.length_b   1.000
_cell.length_c   1.000
_cell.angle_alpha   90.00
_cell.angle_beta   90.00
_cell.angle_gamma   90.00
#
_symmetry.space_group_name_H-M   'P 1'
#
loop_
_entity.id
_entity.type
_entity.pdbx_description
1 polymer ?
#
loop_
_entity_poly.entity_id
_entity_poly.type
_entity_poly.pdbx_seq_one_letter_code
_entity_poly.pdbx_strand_id
1 'polypeptide(L)'
;MPRRTAAAVAVALCGALAAGAALSGCEYVYDDGRGPLPTATAPPFTDAALPQDPRRNLPVTGAELEAWVGRVLPDTAGQVFHTGFGLLKAGTARQESTGQLPSGTYSLTLACKSPRRVSFTVRNGELALVDLSLRCGTSRVNVIQVSNDAVLSVEVAAQSAANFAYRISRI
;
A
#
# COMPACT_ATOMS: atom_id res chain seq x y z
N MET A 1 -57.35 23.73 19.18
CA MET A 1 -58.10 22.98 20.21
C MET A 1 -59.28 23.85 20.64
N PRO A 2 -60.48 23.32 21.01
CA PRO A 2 -60.78 22.06 21.75
C PRO A 2 -61.15 20.86 20.83
N ARG A 3 -60.78 19.60 21.13
CA ARG A 3 -61.37 18.55 22.04
C ARG A 3 -62.62 17.85 21.45
N ARG A 4 -62.48 16.61 20.93
CA ARG A 4 -62.65 15.26 21.59
C ARG A 4 -64.15 14.94 21.82
N THR A 5 -64.78 13.95 21.17
CA THR A 5 -64.82 12.47 21.44
C THR A 5 -65.61 11.73 20.32
N ALA A 6 -65.63 10.40 20.11
CA ALA A 6 -64.91 9.23 20.65
C ALA A 6 -65.05 7.96 19.75
N ALA A 7 -64.22 6.94 20.06
CA ALA A 7 -64.33 5.47 19.95
C ALA A 7 -65.45 4.73 19.15
N ALA A 8 -64.99 3.73 18.36
CA ALA A 8 -65.34 2.28 18.32
C ALA A 8 -66.83 1.82 18.36
N VAL A 9 -67.30 0.81 17.61
CA VAL A 9 -66.92 -0.63 17.57
C VAL A 9 -67.61 -1.32 16.36
N ALA A 10 -66.96 -2.29 15.69
CA ALA A 10 -67.50 -3.48 15.00
C ALA A 10 -66.35 -4.16 14.21
N VAL A 11 -65.71 -5.26 14.63
CA VAL A 11 -66.16 -6.65 14.89
C VAL A 11 -66.64 -7.39 13.63
N ALA A 12 -65.89 -8.46 13.32
CA ALA A 12 -66.22 -9.63 12.48
C ALA A 12 -66.47 -9.44 10.97
N LEU A 13 -65.47 -9.81 10.17
CA LEU A 13 -65.67 -10.89 9.20
C LEU A 13 -64.36 -11.68 8.97
N CYS A 14 -64.24 -12.84 9.61
CA CYS A 14 -63.26 -13.86 9.24
C CYS A 14 -63.85 -14.75 8.14
N GLY A 15 -63.00 -15.27 7.24
CA GLY A 15 -63.35 -16.47 6.47
C GLY A 15 -62.82 -16.51 5.04
N ALA A 16 -62.09 -17.58 4.74
CA ALA A 16 -61.80 -18.09 3.39
C ALA A 16 -61.12 -17.14 2.39
N LEU A 17 -59.78 -17.10 2.41
CA LEU A 17 -58.91 -16.94 1.22
C LEU A 17 -57.43 -17.27 1.53
N ALA A 18 -57.19 -18.42 2.18
CA ALA A 18 -55.84 -18.87 2.55
C ALA A 18 -55.73 -20.41 2.60
N ALA A 19 -56.06 -21.08 1.50
CA ALA A 19 -55.86 -22.53 1.32
C ALA A 19 -55.18 -22.79 -0.03
N GLY A 20 -53.87 -23.05 -0.01
CA GLY A 20 -53.11 -23.24 -1.26
C GLY A 20 -51.58 -23.42 -1.15
N ALA A 21 -50.99 -23.48 0.05
CA ALA A 21 -49.54 -23.55 0.23
C ALA A 21 -49.08 -24.58 1.29
N ALA A 22 -49.76 -25.73 1.35
CA ALA A 22 -49.42 -26.84 2.26
C ALA A 22 -49.03 -28.12 1.47
N LEU A 23 -48.07 -27.97 0.56
CA LEU A 23 -47.25 -29.08 0.05
C LEU A 23 -45.85 -28.98 0.67
N SER A 24 -45.81 -29.05 2.01
CA SER A 24 -44.56 -29.23 2.75
C SER A 24 -44.06 -30.65 2.52
N GLY A 25 -43.02 -30.80 1.70
CA GLY A 25 -42.33 -32.08 1.57
C GLY A 25 -41.79 -32.53 2.93
N CYS A 26 -42.07 -33.77 3.33
CA CYS A 26 -41.45 -34.37 4.50
C CYS A 26 -39.98 -34.67 4.18
N GLU A 27 -39.10 -33.70 4.40
CA GLU A 27 -37.67 -33.93 4.46
C GLU A 27 -37.39 -34.93 5.60
N TYR A 28 -36.86 -36.09 5.26
CA TYR A 28 -36.46 -37.10 6.24
C TYR A 28 -35.08 -36.72 6.79
N VAL A 29 -35.09 -35.94 7.87
CA VAL A 29 -33.86 -35.56 8.58
C VAL A 29 -33.24 -36.81 9.21
N TYR A 30 -32.08 -37.22 8.70
CA TYR A 30 -31.24 -38.21 9.36
C TYR A 30 -30.57 -37.55 10.57
N ASP A 31 -30.97 -37.98 11.77
CA ASP A 31 -30.18 -37.72 12.98
C ASP A 31 -28.94 -38.62 12.94
N ASP A 32 -27.79 -38.05 12.61
CA ASP A 32 -26.50 -38.76 12.57
C ASP A 32 -25.86 -38.89 13.96
N GLY A 33 -26.60 -38.60 15.04
CA GLY A 33 -26.19 -38.76 16.43
C GLY A 33 -25.09 -37.80 16.87
N ARG A 34 -24.71 -36.86 16.00
CA ARG A 34 -23.72 -35.82 16.28
C ARG A 34 -24.45 -34.55 16.66
N GLY A 35 -24.45 -34.26 17.96
CA GLY A 35 -24.85 -32.94 18.44
C GLY A 35 -24.04 -31.82 17.74
N PRO A 36 -24.56 -30.58 17.67
CA PRO A 36 -23.93 -29.50 16.95
C PRO A 36 -22.45 -29.37 17.32
N LEU A 37 -21.57 -29.41 16.30
CA LEU A 37 -20.15 -29.18 16.51
C LEU A 37 -20.00 -27.81 17.20
N PRO A 38 -19.30 -27.72 18.34
CA PRO A 38 -19.09 -26.43 18.99
C PRO A 38 -18.38 -25.51 18.00
N THR A 39 -18.89 -24.29 17.84
CA THR A 39 -18.31 -23.29 16.94
C THR A 39 -16.89 -22.97 17.40
N ALA A 40 -15.91 -23.69 16.84
CA ALA A 40 -14.52 -23.53 17.16
C ALA A 40 -14.05 -22.20 16.56
N THR A 41 -14.06 -21.15 17.37
CA THR A 41 -13.36 -19.91 17.05
C THR A 41 -11.93 -20.27 16.70
N ALA A 42 -11.54 -20.06 15.44
CA ALA A 42 -10.17 -20.28 15.01
C ALA A 42 -9.24 -19.50 15.95
N PRO A 43 -8.14 -20.09 16.45
CA PRO A 43 -7.21 -19.36 17.29
C PRO A 43 -6.74 -18.12 16.51
N PRO A 44 -6.57 -16.96 17.18
CA PRO A 44 -6.10 -15.77 16.50
C PRO A 44 -4.77 -16.08 15.82
N PHE A 45 -4.63 -15.69 14.55
CA PHE A 45 -3.38 -15.83 13.80
C PHE A 45 -2.31 -14.92 14.43
N THR A 46 -1.66 -15.41 15.48
CA THR A 46 -0.42 -14.85 15.99
C THR A 46 0.72 -15.33 15.09
N ASP A 47 0.83 -14.73 13.91
CA ASP A 47 2.08 -14.77 13.15
C ASP A 47 3.15 -14.09 14.00
N ALA A 48 3.92 -14.90 14.71
CA ALA A 48 5.02 -14.47 15.56
C ALA A 48 6.18 -14.04 14.65
N ALA A 49 6.00 -12.88 14.00
CA ALA A 49 6.96 -12.30 13.07
C ALA A 49 8.34 -12.22 13.74
N LEU A 50 9.25 -13.08 13.29
CA LEU A 50 10.61 -13.16 13.82
C LEU A 50 11.25 -11.76 13.80
N PRO A 51 11.94 -11.34 14.88
CA PRO A 51 12.62 -10.05 14.92
C PRO A 51 13.54 -9.89 13.71
N GLN A 52 13.26 -8.89 12.86
CA GLN A 52 14.11 -8.64 11.70
C GLN A 52 15.50 -8.21 12.16
N ASP A 53 16.54 -8.83 11.60
CA ASP A 53 17.93 -8.51 11.91
C ASP A 53 18.17 -6.99 11.77
N PRO A 54 18.52 -6.29 12.87
CA PRO A 54 18.79 -4.86 12.83
C PRO A 54 19.93 -4.48 11.87
N ARG A 55 20.85 -5.42 11.58
CA ARG A 55 21.99 -5.20 10.67
C ARG A 55 21.59 -5.20 9.21
N ARG A 56 20.44 -5.80 8.84
CA ARG A 56 19.94 -5.90 7.46
C ARG A 56 19.83 -4.55 6.75
N ASN A 57 19.60 -3.48 7.50
CA ASN A 57 19.44 -2.11 7.01
C ASN A 57 20.63 -1.17 7.30
N LEU A 58 21.80 -1.68 7.72
CA LEU A 58 23.01 -0.86 7.86
C LEU A 58 23.56 -0.43 6.48
N PRO A 59 24.01 0.82 6.28
CA PRO A 59 24.57 1.23 5.00
C PRO A 59 25.87 0.50 4.63
N VAL A 60 26.10 0.34 3.33
CA VAL A 60 27.21 -0.40 2.72
C VAL A 60 27.97 0.49 1.71
N THR A 61 29.14 0.06 1.27
CA THR A 61 30.03 0.83 0.38
C THR A 61 30.67 -0.03 -0.71
N GLY A 62 31.30 0.62 -1.71
CA GLY A 62 32.02 -0.06 -2.79
C GLY A 62 31.16 -1.07 -3.56
N ALA A 63 31.72 -2.23 -3.87
CA ALA A 63 31.03 -3.30 -4.60
C ALA A 63 29.75 -3.80 -3.90
N GLU A 64 29.64 -3.70 -2.56
CA GLU A 64 28.41 -4.10 -1.86
C GLU A 64 27.27 -3.09 -2.10
N LEU A 65 27.59 -1.80 -2.27
CA LEU A 65 26.63 -0.76 -2.66
C LEU A 65 26.11 -1.04 -4.07
N GLU A 66 26.99 -1.30 -5.04
CA GLU A 66 26.60 -1.62 -6.43
C GLU A 66 25.76 -2.91 -6.49
N ALA A 67 26.17 -3.96 -5.79
CA ALA A 67 25.41 -5.20 -5.71
C ALA A 67 24.06 -5.03 -5.01
N TRP A 68 23.95 -4.12 -4.02
CA TRP A 68 22.66 -3.74 -3.43
C TRP A 68 21.78 -3.01 -4.43
N VAL A 69 22.31 -2.02 -5.16
CA VAL A 69 21.60 -1.26 -6.21
C VAL A 69 20.99 -2.20 -7.24
N GLY A 70 21.77 -3.15 -7.79
CA GLY A 70 21.28 -4.11 -8.78
C GLY A 70 20.15 -5.02 -8.26
N ARG A 71 20.06 -5.25 -6.94
CA ARG A 71 18.95 -6.01 -6.33
C ARG A 71 17.70 -5.17 -6.05
N VAL A 72 17.85 -3.89 -5.69
CA VAL A 72 16.72 -3.02 -5.31
C VAL A 72 16.15 -2.21 -6.48
N LEU A 73 16.94 -2.01 -7.54
CA LEU A 73 16.53 -1.43 -8.82
C LEU A 73 16.74 -2.48 -9.93
N PRO A 74 15.97 -3.59 -9.93
CA PRO A 74 16.06 -4.58 -11.00
C PRO A 74 15.68 -3.96 -12.35
N ASP A 75 16.18 -4.56 -13.43
CA ASP A 75 15.84 -4.10 -14.76
C ASP A 75 14.37 -4.34 -15.06
N THR A 76 13.71 -3.27 -15.51
CA THR A 76 12.28 -3.22 -15.82
C THR A 76 12.11 -3.16 -17.33
N ALA A 77 10.99 -3.68 -17.83
CA ALA A 77 10.61 -3.48 -19.23
C ALA A 77 10.24 -2.00 -19.44
N GLY A 78 11.21 -1.19 -19.85
CA GLY A 78 11.04 0.24 -20.09
C GLY A 78 12.38 0.94 -20.30
N GLN A 79 12.37 2.05 -21.05
CA GLN A 79 13.56 2.86 -21.24
C GLN A 79 13.94 3.56 -19.93
N VAL A 80 15.15 3.30 -19.43
CA VAL A 80 15.72 4.01 -18.27
C VAL A 80 16.29 5.35 -18.75
N PHE A 81 15.83 6.44 -18.14
CA PHE A 81 16.30 7.79 -18.44
C PHE A 81 17.33 8.30 -17.43
N HIS A 82 17.21 7.86 -16.16
CA HIS A 82 18.14 8.25 -15.12
C HIS A 82 18.20 7.19 -14.02
N THR A 83 19.38 7.03 -13.42
CA THR A 83 19.59 6.24 -12.19
C THR A 83 20.59 6.99 -11.33
N GLY A 84 20.27 7.25 -10.07
CA GLY A 84 21.16 7.86 -9.09
C GLY A 84 21.23 7.02 -7.83
N PHE A 85 22.41 6.90 -7.22
CA PHE A 85 22.60 6.13 -6.00
C PHE A 85 23.83 6.61 -5.23
N GLY A 86 23.91 6.27 -3.94
CA GLY A 86 25.08 6.62 -3.15
C GLY A 86 24.94 6.34 -1.66
N LEU A 87 25.89 6.90 -0.91
CA LEU A 87 25.90 6.96 0.54
C LEU A 87 25.71 8.42 1.00
N LEU A 88 24.75 8.63 1.91
CA LEU A 88 24.58 9.84 2.69
C LEU A 88 25.26 9.68 4.06
N LYS A 89 25.88 10.77 4.54
CA LYS A 89 26.32 10.89 5.93
C LYS A 89 25.11 11.21 6.81
N ALA A 90 25.19 10.90 8.11
CA ALA A 90 24.15 11.25 9.07
C ALA A 90 23.91 12.76 9.10
N GLY A 91 22.63 13.18 9.11
CA GLY A 91 22.24 14.58 9.14
C GLY A 91 22.47 15.35 7.84
N THR A 92 22.75 14.67 6.72
CA THR A 92 23.00 15.32 5.42
C THR A 92 21.87 15.10 4.43
N ALA A 93 21.73 16.07 3.52
CA ALA A 93 20.97 15.94 2.30
C ALA A 93 21.91 15.95 1.10
N ARG A 94 21.49 15.33 -0.01
CA ARG A 94 22.13 15.45 -1.32
C ARG A 94 21.07 15.88 -2.33
N GLN A 95 21.47 16.84 -3.15
CA GLN A 95 20.74 17.29 -4.34
C GLN A 95 21.40 16.67 -5.58
N GLU A 96 20.61 16.03 -6.42
CA GLU A 96 20.98 15.50 -7.73
C GLU A 96 19.98 16.04 -8.78
N SER A 97 20.36 16.07 -10.05
CA SER A 97 19.49 16.48 -11.16
C SER A 97 19.48 15.39 -12.23
N THR A 98 18.33 15.20 -12.87
CA THR A 98 18.21 14.22 -13.96
C THR A 98 18.88 14.73 -15.25
N GLY A 99 19.00 13.85 -16.25
CA GLY A 99 19.05 14.33 -17.63
C GLY A 99 17.72 14.97 -18.02
N GLN A 100 17.64 15.58 -19.21
CA GLN A 100 16.37 16.05 -19.74
C GLN A 100 15.42 14.86 -19.98
N LEU A 101 14.28 14.88 -19.32
CA LEU A 101 13.19 13.93 -19.51
C LEU A 101 12.18 14.54 -20.49
N PRO A 102 11.83 13.88 -21.60
CA PRO A 102 10.72 14.32 -22.44
C PRO A 102 9.39 14.29 -21.67
N SER A 103 8.39 15.02 -22.15
CA SER A 103 7.01 14.89 -21.66
C SER A 103 6.50 13.44 -21.70
N GLY A 104 5.73 13.04 -20.69
CA GLY A 104 5.16 11.69 -20.57
C GLY A 104 4.99 11.19 -19.13
N THR A 105 4.60 9.92 -19.03
CA THR A 105 4.41 9.21 -17.76
C THR A 105 5.65 8.38 -17.41
N TYR A 106 6.07 8.43 -16.15
CA TYR A 106 7.29 7.79 -15.67
C TYR A 106 7.05 6.97 -14.41
N SER A 107 7.74 5.83 -14.32
CA SER A 107 7.93 5.06 -13.11
C SER A 107 9.18 5.57 -12.38
N LEU A 108 8.99 6.07 -11.17
CA LEU A 108 10.04 6.46 -10.24
C LEU A 108 10.15 5.38 -9.15
N THR A 109 11.16 4.52 -9.28
CA THR A 109 11.51 3.53 -8.25
C THR A 109 12.50 4.14 -7.28
N LEU A 110 12.19 4.09 -5.98
CA LEU A 110 12.99 4.61 -4.87
C LEU A 110 13.37 3.47 -3.92
N ALA A 111 14.60 3.43 -3.43
CA ALA A 111 15.06 2.44 -2.45
C ALA A 111 16.05 3.05 -1.47
N CYS A 112 16.05 2.56 -0.22
CA CYS A 112 17.05 2.96 0.77
C CYS A 112 17.45 1.82 1.71
N LYS A 113 18.64 1.98 2.32
CA LYS A 113 19.21 1.09 3.35
C LYS A 113 19.73 1.95 4.49
N SER A 114 18.93 2.07 5.56
CA SER A 114 19.26 2.80 6.79
C SER A 114 18.43 2.28 7.97
N PRO A 115 18.92 2.32 9.23
CA PRO A 115 18.11 2.01 10.41
C PRO A 115 16.97 3.01 10.70
N ARG A 116 17.04 4.21 10.10
CA ARG A 116 15.99 5.24 10.20
C ARG A 116 15.32 5.42 8.83
N ARG A 117 14.32 6.32 8.77
CA ARG A 117 13.72 6.71 7.50
C ARG A 117 14.66 7.60 6.68
N VAL A 118 14.50 7.55 5.37
CA VAL A 118 15.15 8.44 4.40
C VAL A 118 14.05 9.20 3.67
N SER A 119 14.18 10.52 3.59
CA SER A 119 13.27 11.37 2.82
C SER A 119 13.76 11.50 1.38
N PHE A 120 12.84 11.40 0.43
CA PHE A 120 13.06 11.63 -0.99
C PHE A 120 12.07 12.69 -1.46
N THR A 121 12.56 13.73 -2.10
CA THR A 121 11.72 14.75 -2.72
C THR A 121 12.16 14.97 -4.17
N VAL A 122 11.24 14.76 -5.11
CA VAL A 122 11.47 14.93 -6.55
C VAL A 122 10.60 16.07 -7.06
N ARG A 123 11.21 17.05 -7.72
CA ARG A 123 10.51 18.27 -8.19
C ARG A 123 10.72 18.53 -9.67
N ASN A 124 9.72 19.18 -10.28
CA ASN A 124 9.85 19.87 -11.55
C ASN A 124 9.72 21.38 -11.27
N GLY A 125 10.85 22.08 -11.19
CA GLY A 125 10.91 23.43 -10.65
C GLY A 125 10.40 23.47 -9.19
N GLU A 126 9.38 24.27 -8.93
CA GLU A 126 8.74 24.39 -7.61
C GLU A 126 7.74 23.25 -7.31
N LEU A 127 7.24 22.56 -8.33
CA LEU A 127 6.24 21.50 -8.16
C LEU A 127 6.87 20.22 -7.62
N ALA A 128 6.52 19.84 -6.39
CA ALA A 128 6.84 18.51 -5.86
C ALA A 128 5.99 17.43 -6.52
N LEU A 129 6.62 16.57 -7.32
CA LEU A 129 6.01 15.39 -7.93
C LEU A 129 5.93 14.24 -6.93
N VAL A 130 6.92 14.15 -6.05
CA VAL A 130 6.99 13.20 -4.93
C VAL A 130 7.65 13.90 -3.76
N ASP A 131 7.06 13.80 -2.57
CA ASP A 131 7.70 14.15 -1.30
C ASP A 131 7.30 13.12 -0.24
N LEU A 132 8.23 12.27 0.19
CA LEU A 132 7.91 11.13 1.07
C LEU A 132 9.10 10.67 1.93
N SER A 133 8.80 9.99 3.03
CA SER A 133 9.79 9.46 3.97
C SER A 133 9.69 7.94 4.10
N LEU A 134 10.57 7.22 3.40
CA LEU A 134 10.54 5.76 3.30
C LEU A 134 11.09 5.08 4.56
N ARG A 135 10.47 3.96 4.95
CA ARG A 135 11.14 2.96 5.78
C ARG A 135 12.05 2.14 4.87
N CYS A 136 13.31 2.00 5.22
CA CYS A 136 14.30 1.32 4.39
C CYS A 136 14.21 -0.21 4.49
N GLY A 137 14.74 -0.90 3.48
CA GLY A 137 14.70 -2.36 3.35
C GLY A 137 13.78 -2.89 2.24
N THR A 138 12.98 -2.03 1.61
CA THR A 138 12.18 -2.34 0.41
C THR A 138 12.26 -1.21 -0.61
N SER A 139 11.97 -1.52 -1.87
CA SER A 139 11.80 -0.52 -2.93
C SER A 139 10.34 -0.03 -2.98
N ARG A 140 10.14 1.24 -3.34
CA ARG A 140 8.84 1.87 -3.54
C ARG A 140 8.78 2.44 -4.95
N VAL A 141 7.77 2.02 -5.73
CA VAL A 141 7.46 2.61 -7.03
C VAL A 141 6.41 3.71 -6.84
N ASN A 142 6.58 4.83 -7.53
CA ASN A 142 5.58 5.88 -7.69
C ASN A 142 5.46 6.21 -9.19
N VAL A 143 4.25 6.52 -9.66
CA VAL A 143 4.04 7.00 -11.02
C VAL A 143 4.01 8.52 -10.99
N ILE A 144 4.78 9.18 -11.85
CA ILE A 144 4.83 10.64 -11.99
C ILE A 144 4.50 11.05 -13.43
N GLN A 145 3.82 12.18 -13.59
CA GLN A 145 3.57 12.79 -14.89
C GLN A 145 4.49 13.99 -15.07
N VAL A 146 5.18 14.04 -16.22
CA VAL A 146 6.01 15.17 -16.64
C VAL A 146 5.31 15.83 -17.83
N SER A 147 4.70 16.99 -17.61
CA SER A 147 3.80 17.62 -18.60
C SER A 147 4.53 18.20 -19.82
N ASN A 148 5.75 18.68 -19.62
CA ASN A 148 6.63 19.27 -20.65
C ASN A 148 8.05 18.74 -20.42
N ASP A 149 8.88 18.73 -21.46
CA ASP A 149 10.28 18.32 -21.38
C ASP A 149 11.02 19.09 -20.27
N ALA A 150 11.60 18.37 -19.30
CA ALA A 150 12.08 18.95 -18.05
C ALA A 150 13.29 18.21 -17.46
N VAL A 151 14.10 18.93 -16.69
CA VAL A 151 15.08 18.34 -15.77
C VAL A 151 14.45 18.32 -14.38
N LEU A 152 14.38 17.15 -13.75
CA LEU A 152 13.87 17.02 -12.38
C LEU A 152 15.02 17.18 -11.39
N SER A 153 14.78 17.87 -10.28
CA SER A 153 15.66 17.84 -9.12
C SER A 153 15.23 16.71 -8.18
N VAL A 154 16.22 16.04 -7.58
CA VAL A 154 16.04 14.94 -6.65
C VAL A 154 16.83 15.27 -5.39
N GLU A 155 16.13 15.55 -4.31
CA GLU A 155 16.72 15.68 -2.98
C GLU A 155 16.54 14.39 -2.20
N VAL A 156 17.62 13.91 -1.57
CA VAL A 156 17.58 12.77 -0.66
C VAL A 156 18.23 13.16 0.67
N ALA A 157 17.48 13.03 1.77
CA ALA A 157 17.91 13.47 3.10
C ALA A 157 17.76 12.36 4.15
N ALA A 158 18.75 12.22 5.03
CA ALA A 158 18.78 11.16 6.05
C ALA A 158 19.37 11.65 7.39
N GLN A 159 18.69 11.34 8.50
CA GLN A 159 19.19 11.67 9.84
C GLN A 159 20.30 10.71 10.33
N SER A 160 20.26 9.44 9.92
CA SER A 160 21.37 8.49 10.06
C SER A 160 22.08 8.32 8.73
N ALA A 161 23.28 7.72 8.74
CA ALA A 161 23.92 7.27 7.50
C ALA A 161 22.96 6.36 6.72
N ALA A 162 22.94 6.48 5.40
CA ALA A 162 21.97 5.80 4.55
C ALA A 162 22.56 5.52 3.17
N ASN A 163 22.32 4.33 2.61
CA ASN A 163 22.31 4.23 1.15
C ASN A 163 20.96 4.67 0.61
N PHE A 164 21.00 5.29 -0.55
CA PHE A 164 19.84 5.58 -1.38
C PHE A 164 20.11 5.09 -2.80
N ALA A 165 19.04 4.76 -3.50
CA ALA A 165 19.06 4.51 -4.93
C ALA A 165 17.71 4.90 -5.51
N TYR A 166 17.70 5.47 -6.72
CA TYR A 166 16.49 5.74 -7.47
C TYR A 166 16.70 5.48 -8.97
N ARG A 167 15.62 5.10 -9.66
CA ARG A 167 15.57 4.92 -11.11
C ARG A 167 14.33 5.58 -11.67
N ILE A 168 14.49 6.26 -12.80
CA ILE A 168 13.41 6.84 -13.59
C ILE A 168 13.36 6.10 -14.91
N SER A 169 12.27 5.39 -15.17
CA SER A 169 11.98 4.71 -16.43
C SER A 169 10.63 5.16 -17.00
N ARG A 170 10.52 5.18 -18.33
CA ARG A 170 9.24 5.40 -19.00
C ARG A 170 8.35 4.16 -18.87
N ILE A 171 7.04 4.39 -18.74
CA ILE A 171 5.97 3.37 -18.78
C ILE A 171 5.46 3.26 -20.22
#